data_AF-A0A7R9JRH6-F1
#
_entry.id   AF-A0A7R9JRH6-F1
#
_cell.length_a   1.000
_cell.length_b   1.000
_cell.length_c   1.000
_cell.angle_alpha   90.00
_cell.angle_beta   90.00
_cell.angle_gamma   90.00
#
_symmetry.space_group_name_H-M   'P 1'
#
loop_
_entity.id
_entity.type
_entity.pdbx_description
1 polymer ?
#
loop_
_entity_poly.entity_id
_entity_poly.type
_entity_poly.pdbx_seq_one_letter_code
_entity_poly.pdbx_strand_id
1 'polypeptide(L)'
;MAALEHVQSNLAPRLCHRERRNRSALTNNLLQVREGIWSLMPVRTKIRVYFPRPNERRRIKRHGWNARMSTPAGRKILMNRILKGKRILSH
;
A
#
# COMPACT_ATOMS: atom_id res chain seq x y z
N MET A 1 49.95 25.97 18.50
CA MET A 1 49.85 25.01 19.62
C MET A 1 48.35 24.81 19.87
N ALA A 2 47.73 23.64 19.79
CA ALA A 2 48.11 22.28 19.44
C ALA A 2 46.87 21.61 18.82
N ALA A 3 47.09 20.60 17.98
CA ALA A 3 46.08 19.76 17.37
C ALA A 3 45.46 18.79 18.39
N LEU A 4 44.22 18.35 18.14
CA LEU A 4 43.72 17.03 18.52
C LEU A 4 42.71 16.57 17.46
N GLU A 5 43.01 15.42 16.88
CA GLU A 5 42.25 14.78 15.81
C GLU A 5 41.31 13.67 16.32
N HIS A 6 40.44 13.21 15.39
CA HIS A 6 39.79 11.89 15.29
C HIS A 6 38.80 11.52 16.42
N VAL A 7 37.55 11.15 16.11
CA VAL A 7 37.18 9.83 15.56
C VAL A 7 35.98 9.94 14.60
N GLN A 8 36.17 9.33 13.43
CA GLN A 8 35.17 9.06 12.41
C GLN A 8 34.26 7.89 12.81
N SER A 9 32.97 7.95 12.49
CA SER A 9 32.14 6.76 12.34
C SER A 9 31.43 6.78 10.99
N ASN A 10 32.09 6.16 10.02
CA ASN A 10 31.57 5.70 8.74
C ASN A 10 30.47 4.66 8.97
N LEU A 11 29.36 4.73 8.22
CA LEU A 11 28.54 3.57 7.86
C LEU A 11 27.65 3.93 6.67
N ALA A 12 28.23 3.86 5.47
CA ALA A 12 27.49 3.58 4.25
C ALA A 12 27.95 2.20 3.75
N PRO A 13 27.02 1.30 3.41
CA PRO A 13 27.25 0.44 2.26
C PRO A 13 26.00 0.38 1.38
N ARG A 14 26.10 0.81 0.11
CA ARG A 14 26.59 0.07 -1.07
C ARG A 14 25.39 -0.33 -1.95
N LEU A 15 25.33 0.30 -3.12
CA LEU A 15 24.59 -0.17 -4.28
C LEU A 15 25.04 -1.60 -4.61
N CYS A 16 24.08 -2.51 -4.81
CA CYS A 16 24.27 -3.66 -5.69
C CYS A 16 23.23 -3.60 -6.82
N HIS A 17 23.69 -3.15 -7.98
CA HIS A 17 23.28 -3.81 -9.21
C HIS A 17 23.56 -5.31 -9.07
N ARG A 18 22.73 -6.18 -9.65
CA ARG A 18 23.15 -7.11 -10.72
C ARG A 18 22.23 -8.33 -10.89
N GLU A 19 21.98 -8.60 -12.17
CA GLU A 19 21.63 -9.86 -12.83
C GLU A 19 20.23 -10.46 -12.76
N ARG A 20 19.52 -10.21 -13.87
CA ARG A 20 18.69 -11.19 -14.58
C ARG A 20 19.32 -12.59 -14.51
N ARG A 21 18.58 -13.56 -13.99
CA ARG A 21 18.79 -14.97 -14.35
C ARG A 21 17.58 -15.45 -15.15
N ASN A 22 17.77 -15.57 -16.45
CA ASN A 22 16.99 -16.48 -17.28
C ASN A 22 17.26 -17.90 -16.75
N ARG A 23 16.22 -18.58 -16.27
CA ARG A 23 16.17 -20.04 -16.32
C ARG A 23 15.02 -20.40 -17.25
N SER A 24 15.36 -20.50 -18.53
CA SER A 24 14.64 -21.37 -19.46
C SER A 24 14.79 -22.82 -18.99
N ALA A 25 13.78 -23.61 -19.37
CA ALA A 25 13.72 -25.07 -19.32
C ALA A 25 13.33 -25.67 -17.97
N LEU A 26 12.48 -26.69 -17.89
CA LEU A 26 11.58 -27.39 -18.81
C LEU A 26 10.86 -28.40 -17.89
N THR A 27 9.68 -28.87 -18.31
CA THR A 27 9.00 -30.09 -17.80
C THR A 27 8.40 -30.03 -16.39
N ASN A 28 7.35 -30.77 -16.04
CA ASN A 28 6.15 -31.24 -16.70
C ASN A 28 5.28 -31.81 -15.55
N ASN A 29 4.00 -31.48 -15.58
CA ASN A 29 2.85 -32.33 -15.24
C ASN A 29 2.77 -33.09 -13.90
N LEU A 30 1.72 -32.67 -13.16
CA LEU A 30 0.59 -33.51 -12.75
C LEU A 30 0.91 -34.62 -11.74
N LEU A 31 0.99 -34.24 -10.46
CA LEU A 31 0.49 -34.97 -9.28
C LEU A 31 1.00 -34.24 -8.02
N GLN A 32 0.31 -33.18 -7.57
CA GLN A 32 0.57 -32.58 -6.25
C GLN A 32 -0.71 -31.99 -5.65
N VAL A 33 -1.73 -32.83 -5.46
CA VAL A 33 -2.78 -32.54 -4.47
C VAL A 33 -2.38 -33.29 -3.20
N ARG A 34 -1.42 -32.74 -2.47
CA ARG A 34 -1.01 -33.08 -1.09
C ARG A 34 0.07 -32.06 -0.72
N GLU A 35 -0.05 -31.42 0.44
CA GLU A 35 0.75 -30.26 0.89
C GLU A 35 0.27 -28.87 0.37
N GLY A 36 -0.94 -28.46 0.73
CA GLY A 36 -1.39 -27.10 0.43
C GLY A 36 -2.59 -26.56 1.20
N ILE A 37 -3.18 -27.37 2.10
CA ILE A 37 -4.31 -26.94 2.95
C ILE A 37 -3.93 -25.76 3.86
N TRP A 38 -2.65 -25.69 4.26
CA TRP A 38 -2.09 -24.61 5.07
C TRP A 38 -1.93 -23.28 4.31
N SER A 39 -1.95 -23.28 2.97
CA SER A 39 -1.85 -22.07 2.14
C SER A 39 -3.17 -21.32 1.99
N LEU A 40 -4.30 -21.94 2.38
CA LEU A 40 -5.63 -21.35 2.34
C LEU A 40 -6.05 -20.72 3.68
N MET A 41 -5.28 -20.92 4.75
CA MET A 41 -5.58 -20.29 6.03
C MET A 41 -5.21 -18.81 5.98
N PRO A 42 -6.15 -17.88 6.24
CA PRO A 42 -5.79 -16.47 6.32
C PRO A 42 -4.80 -16.28 7.47
N VAL A 43 -3.55 -15.94 7.14
CA VAL A 43 -2.47 -15.56 8.08
C VAL A 43 -2.74 -14.18 8.71
N ARG A 44 -3.99 -13.91 9.08
CA ARG A 44 -4.43 -12.68 9.75
C ARG A 44 -4.83 -13.08 11.16
N THR A 45 -3.85 -13.23 12.03
CA THR A 45 -4.05 -13.63 13.45
C THR A 45 -4.79 -12.57 14.27
N LYS A 46 -4.88 -11.33 13.79
CA LYS A 46 -5.60 -10.24 14.47
C LYS A 46 -6.48 -9.47 13.49
N ILE A 47 -7.69 -9.98 13.25
CA ILE A 47 -8.74 -9.22 12.57
C ILE A 47 -9.33 -8.25 13.59
N ARG A 48 -9.29 -6.94 13.28
CA ARG A 48 -9.95 -5.93 14.12
C ARG A 48 -11.46 -6.15 14.04
N VAL A 49 -12.07 -6.56 15.14
CA VAL A 49 -13.52 -6.82 15.23
C VAL A 49 -14.33 -5.52 15.18
N TYR A 50 -13.77 -4.42 15.70
CA TYR A 50 -14.48 -3.14 15.75
C TYR A 50 -14.19 -2.30 14.51
N PHE A 51 -15.22 -2.12 13.68
CA PHE A 51 -15.25 -1.07 12.68
C PHE A 51 -15.10 0.30 13.38
N PRO A 52 -14.44 1.30 12.76
CA PRO A 52 -14.39 2.65 13.31
C PRO A 52 -15.80 3.14 13.67
N ARG A 53 -15.97 3.66 14.89
CA ARG A 53 -17.27 4.18 15.34
C ARG A 53 -17.74 5.29 14.39
N PRO A 54 -19.02 5.29 13.98
CA PRO A 54 -19.54 6.31 13.07
C PRO A 54 -19.46 7.69 13.74
N ASN A 55 -18.98 8.67 13.01
CA ASN A 55 -18.94 10.06 13.46
C ASN A 55 -19.20 10.97 12.26
N GLU A 56 -20.35 11.64 12.30
CA GLU A 56 -20.87 12.41 11.18
C GLU A 56 -20.01 13.63 10.84
N ARG A 57 -19.55 14.34 11.88
CA ARG A 57 -18.64 15.48 11.73
C ARG A 57 -17.35 15.07 11.03
N ARG A 58 -16.78 13.92 11.42
CA ARG A 58 -15.56 13.38 10.78
C ARG A 58 -15.83 12.92 9.34
N ARG A 59 -17.00 12.35 9.07
CA ARG A 59 -17.43 11.90 7.74
C ARG A 59 -17.50 13.07 6.76
N ILE A 60 -18.24 14.13 7.12
CA ILE A 60 -18.42 15.32 6.28
C ILE A 60 -17.09 16.07 6.13
N LYS A 61 -16.33 16.29 7.22
CA LYS A 61 -15.06 17.02 7.14
C LYS A 61 -14.04 16.35 6.22
N ARG A 62 -13.98 15.01 6.21
CA ARG A 62 -13.00 14.27 5.40
C ARG A 62 -13.48 14.02 3.97
N HIS A 63 -14.77 13.72 3.79
CA HIS A 63 -15.27 13.20 2.52
C HIS A 63 -16.40 14.02 1.88
N GLY A 64 -16.82 15.10 2.54
CA GLY A 64 -17.87 15.97 2.06
C GLY A 64 -17.47 16.82 0.85
N TRP A 65 -18.45 17.48 0.26
CA TRP A 65 -18.29 18.27 -0.97
C TRP A 65 -17.15 19.29 -0.87
N ASN A 66 -17.16 20.10 0.18
CA ASN A 66 -16.17 21.17 0.38
C ASN A 66 -14.74 20.61 0.47
N ALA A 67 -14.57 19.47 1.12
CA ALA A 67 -13.27 18.79 1.22
C ALA A 67 -12.78 18.25 -0.13
N ARG A 68 -13.70 17.89 -1.04
CA ARG A 68 -13.36 17.46 -2.40
C ARG A 68 -13.05 18.65 -3.32
N MET A 69 -13.77 19.76 -3.18
CA MET A 69 -13.56 20.95 -4.02
C MET A 69 -12.25 21.69 -3.68
N SER A 70 -11.82 21.66 -2.42
CA SER A 70 -10.61 22.38 -1.97
C SER A 70 -9.32 21.90 -2.63
N THR A 71 -9.23 20.61 -2.99
CA THR A 71 -8.02 20.01 -3.56
C THR A 71 -8.20 19.69 -5.05
N PRO A 72 -7.15 19.84 -5.88
CA PRO A 72 -7.23 19.45 -7.30
C PRO A 72 -7.50 17.94 -7.48
N ALA A 73 -6.93 17.09 -6.61
CA ALA A 73 -7.20 15.66 -6.62
C ALA A 73 -8.67 15.34 -6.28
N GLY A 74 -9.25 16.06 -5.31
CA GLY A 74 -10.66 15.90 -4.96
C GLY A 74 -11.60 16.26 -6.11
N ARG A 75 -11.31 17.33 -6.87
CA ARG A 75 -12.06 17.68 -8.08
C ARG A 75 -12.00 16.59 -9.14
N LYS A 76 -10.82 15.99 -9.38
CA LYS A 76 -10.69 14.83 -10.29
C LYS A 76 -11.54 13.63 -9.86
N ILE A 77 -11.61 13.36 -8.55
CA ILE A 77 -12.48 12.30 -8.02
C ILE A 77 -13.95 12.58 -8.32
N LEU A 78 -14.40 13.83 -8.15
CA LEU A 78 -15.78 14.21 -8.49
C LEU A 78 -16.07 14.04 -9.98
N MET A 79 -15.17 14.49 -10.86
CA MET A 79 -15.29 14.27 -12.32
C MET A 79 -15.43 12.78 -12.64
N ASN A 80 -14.56 11.92 -12.10
CA ASN A 80 -14.64 10.47 -12.31
C ASN A 80 -15.97 9.86 -11.84
N ARG A 81 -16.55 10.39 -10.76
CA ARG A 81 -17.84 9.93 -10.24
C ARG A 81 -19.01 10.37 -11.12
N ILE A 82 -18.96 11.57 -11.68
CA ILE A 82 -19.93 12.09 -12.64
C ILE A 82 -19.88 11.26 -13.92
N LEU A 83 -18.67 11.06 -14.47
CA LEU A 83 -18.48 10.25 -15.69
C LEU A 83 -18.95 8.80 -15.52
N LYS A 84 -18.83 8.24 -14.31
CA LYS A 84 -19.36 6.92 -13.97
C LYS A 84 -20.87 6.90 -13.72
N GLY A 85 -21.53 8.06 -13.70
CA GLY A 85 -22.97 8.19 -13.43
C GLY A 85 -23.36 7.86 -11.98
N LYS A 86 -22.50 8.18 -10.99
CA LYS A 86 -22.85 7.93 -9.58
C LYS A 86 -23.92 8.92 -9.10
N ARG A 87 -25.03 8.38 -8.58
CA ARG A 87 -26.14 9.16 -7.98
C ARG A 87 -25.70 10.10 -6.85
N ILE A 88 -24.75 9.67 -6.01
CA ILE A 88 -24.22 10.47 -4.89
C ILE A 88 -22.74 10.74 -5.15
N LEU A 89 -22.35 12.01 -5.20
CA LEU A 89 -20.98 12.41 -5.60
C LEU A 89 -20.03 12.55 -4.40
N SER A 90 -20.49 13.12 -3.30
CA SER A 90 -19.74 13.23 -2.05
C SER A 90 -20.62 12.86 -0.87
N HIS A 91 -19.97 12.73 0.27
CA HIS A 91 -20.63 12.54 1.55
C HIS A 91 -21.35 13.80 2.04
#